data_AF-A0A973KQH8-F1
#
_entry.id   AF-A0A973KQH8-F1
#
_cell.length_a   1.000
_cell.length_b   1.000
_cell.length_c   1.000
_cell.angle_alpha   90.00
_cell.angle_beta   90.00
_cell.angle_gamma   90.00
#
_symmetry.space_group_name_H-M   'P 1'
#
loop_
_entity.id
_entity.type
_entity.pdbx_description
1 polymer ?
#
loop_
_entity_poly.entity_id
_entity_poly.type
_entity_poly.pdbx_seq_one_letter_code
_entity_poly.pdbx_strand_id
1 'polypeptide(L)'
;MSEAREYRQPGESQAGESQVEGSQVEGAQPGESAVGGSQAEGSQAEGRDVRALQARLAAFAAARDWQPYHTPKNLATALSVEVSELVEIFQWLTPEESARVMEESGSAARVEDEVADVLAYLLQFCEVLGIDALAALAAKIDRNEVRFPATRR
;
A
#
# COMPACT_ATOMS: atom_id res chain seq x y z
N MET A 1 -39.22 23.86 2.72
CA MET A 1 -39.10 24.14 4.17
C MET A 1 -39.66 22.95 4.92
N SER A 2 -38.81 22.02 5.32
CA SER A 2 -39.17 20.87 6.17
C SER A 2 -37.97 20.58 7.05
N GLU A 3 -38.26 20.25 8.30
CA GLU A 3 -37.51 20.60 9.50
C GLU A 3 -36.16 19.89 9.69
N ALA A 4 -35.17 20.66 10.13
CA ALA A 4 -33.96 20.15 10.76
C ALA A 4 -34.29 19.67 12.18
N ARG A 5 -34.07 18.39 12.46
CA ARG A 5 -34.11 17.85 13.82
C ARG A 5 -32.72 17.98 14.45
N GLU A 6 -32.62 18.92 15.37
CA GLU A 6 -31.51 19.13 16.29
C GLU A 6 -31.47 17.98 17.31
N TYR A 7 -30.42 17.15 17.30
CA TYR A 7 -30.23 16.09 18.28
C TYR A 7 -29.28 16.58 19.38
N ARG A 8 -29.84 16.83 20.56
CA ARG A 8 -29.14 17.24 21.79
C ARG A 8 -28.56 16.01 22.50
N GLN A 9 -27.26 16.05 22.82
CA GLN A 9 -26.58 15.08 23.68
C GLN A 9 -27.02 15.22 25.16
N PRO A 10 -27.08 14.13 25.94
CA PRO A 10 -27.13 14.21 27.38
C PRO A 10 -25.89 13.61 28.06
N GLY A 11 -25.28 14.38 28.97
CA GLY A 11 -24.66 13.81 30.18
C GLY A 11 -23.15 13.98 30.35
N GLU A 12 -22.70 15.18 30.73
CA GLU A 12 -21.52 15.32 31.60
C GLU A 12 -21.91 15.02 33.06
N SER A 13 -21.09 14.25 33.80
CA SER A 13 -20.60 14.65 35.13
C SER A 13 -19.54 13.68 35.71
N GLN A 14 -18.32 14.21 35.76
CA GLN A 14 -17.31 14.23 36.84
C GLN A 14 -17.01 13.03 37.78
N ALA A 15 -15.70 12.73 37.79
CA ALA A 15 -14.78 12.64 38.93
C ALA A 15 -14.73 11.39 39.82
N GLY A 16 -13.50 10.89 39.95
CA GLY A 16 -13.05 9.91 40.95
C GLY A 16 -11.53 9.78 40.91
N GLU A 17 -10.84 10.66 41.65
CA GLU A 17 -9.42 10.57 41.96
C GLU A 17 -9.16 9.41 42.95
N SER A 18 -8.04 8.70 42.78
CA SER A 18 -7.32 8.10 43.92
C SER A 18 -5.84 7.93 43.59
N GLN A 19 -5.01 8.69 44.32
CA GLN A 19 -3.57 8.59 44.40
C GLN A 19 -3.16 7.43 45.32
N VAL A 20 -2.07 6.74 44.99
CA VAL A 20 -1.19 6.11 45.99
C VAL A 20 0.27 6.27 45.54
N GLU A 21 1.03 7.10 46.27
CA GLU A 21 2.51 7.14 46.34
C GLU A 21 3.01 5.78 46.84
N GLY A 22 4.14 5.18 46.44
CA GLY A 22 5.46 5.71 46.12
C GLY A 22 6.47 4.88 46.90
N SER A 23 7.60 4.47 46.31
CA SER A 23 8.88 4.31 47.04
C SER A 23 10.01 3.97 46.06
N GLN A 24 11.10 4.72 46.20
CA GLN A 24 12.36 4.63 45.48
C GLN A 24 13.28 3.57 46.08
N VAL A 25 14.14 2.96 45.26
CA VAL A 25 15.49 2.56 45.71
C VAL A 25 16.50 2.80 44.58
N GLU A 26 17.60 3.47 44.93
CA GLU A 26 18.74 3.87 44.10
C GLU A 26 19.66 2.70 43.68
N GLY A 27 20.45 2.92 42.61
CA GLY A 27 21.88 2.54 42.63
C GLY A 27 22.49 1.86 41.39
N ALA A 28 23.45 2.59 40.78
CA ALA A 28 24.71 2.12 40.16
C ALA A 28 24.81 1.68 38.67
N GLN A 29 25.24 2.65 37.84
CA GLN A 29 26.48 2.70 37.00
C GLN A 29 26.74 1.74 35.80
N PRO A 30 27.62 2.14 34.84
CA PRO A 30 27.36 2.01 33.41
C PRO A 30 28.21 0.98 32.66
N GLY A 31 27.79 0.67 31.43
CA GLY A 31 28.65 0.19 30.37
C GLY A 31 28.20 -1.14 29.76
N GLU A 32 27.66 -1.10 28.55
CA GLU A 32 28.20 -1.89 27.44
C GLU A 32 27.59 -1.39 26.13
N SER A 33 28.47 -0.91 25.27
CA SER A 33 28.16 -0.56 23.89
C SER A 33 27.98 -1.87 23.13
N ALA A 34 26.73 -2.28 22.91
CA ALA A 34 26.40 -3.31 21.95
C ALA A 34 25.94 -2.63 20.66
N VAL A 35 26.83 -2.59 19.68
CA VAL A 35 26.51 -2.35 18.27
C VAL A 35 25.55 -3.46 17.82
N GLY A 36 24.26 -3.22 18.00
CA GLY A 36 23.16 -4.03 17.45
C GLY A 36 22.69 -3.40 16.14
N GLY A 37 23.60 -3.23 15.18
CA GLY A 37 23.27 -2.73 13.85
C GLY A 37 22.78 -3.87 12.94
N SER A 38 21.57 -3.71 12.42
CA SER A 38 21.09 -4.28 11.15
C SER A 38 21.04 -5.81 11.05
N GLN A 39 20.08 -6.45 11.72
CA GLN A 39 19.52 -7.74 11.27
C GLN A 39 18.02 -7.63 10.89
N ALA A 40 17.34 -6.54 11.26
CA ALA A 40 15.93 -6.34 10.94
C ALA A 40 15.66 -5.87 9.49
N GLU A 41 16.63 -5.22 8.84
CA GLU A 41 16.46 -4.64 7.51
C GLU A 41 16.48 -5.69 6.39
N GLY A 42 17.27 -6.76 6.54
CA GLY A 42 17.35 -7.84 5.55
C GLY A 42 16.08 -8.70 5.48
N SER A 43 15.49 -9.03 6.63
CA SER A 43 14.28 -9.87 6.69
C SER A 43 13.01 -9.16 6.18
N GLN A 44 12.93 -7.83 6.37
CA GLN A 44 11.80 -7.02 5.88
C GLN A 44 11.90 -6.68 4.39
N ALA A 45 13.11 -6.73 3.81
CA ALA A 45 13.33 -6.51 2.39
C ALA A 45 12.97 -7.74 1.55
N GLU A 46 13.29 -8.95 2.04
CA GLU A 46 12.96 -10.22 1.37
C GLU A 46 11.44 -10.41 1.16
N GLY A 47 10.60 -9.92 2.09
CA GLY A 47 9.14 -9.99 1.97
C GLY A 47 8.50 -8.94 1.05
N ARG A 48 9.27 -7.92 0.63
CA ARG A 48 8.81 -6.84 -0.25
C ARG A 48 9.34 -6.96 -1.69
N ASP A 49 10.11 -8.00 -1.97
CA ASP A 49 10.51 -8.33 -3.33
C ASP A 49 9.29 -8.68 -4.20
N VAL A 50 9.26 -8.20 -5.44
CA VAL A 50 8.10 -8.37 -6.33
C VAL A 50 7.82 -9.85 -6.61
N ARG A 51 8.87 -10.67 -6.75
CA ARG A 51 8.70 -12.11 -6.98
C ARG A 51 8.16 -12.79 -5.73
N ALA A 52 8.63 -12.40 -4.55
CA ALA A 52 8.08 -12.89 -3.28
C ALA A 52 6.59 -12.52 -3.11
N LEU A 53 6.21 -11.28 -3.45
CA LEU A 53 4.82 -10.83 -3.43
C LEU A 53 3.95 -11.56 -4.45
N GLN A 54 4.44 -11.77 -5.68
CA GLN A 54 3.75 -12.56 -6.71
C GLN A 54 3.52 -14.01 -6.27
N ALA A 55 4.53 -14.65 -5.67
CA ALA A 55 4.39 -16.00 -5.12
C ALA A 55 3.35 -16.05 -3.98
N ARG A 56 3.31 -15.01 -3.12
CA ARG A 56 2.31 -14.89 -2.06
C ARG A 56 0.89 -14.70 -2.62
N LEU A 57 0.71 -13.95 -3.71
CA LEU A 57 -0.58 -13.83 -4.42
C LEU A 57 -1.02 -15.17 -5.02
N ALA A 58 -0.11 -15.89 -5.66
CA ALA A 58 -0.41 -17.22 -6.20
C ALA A 58 -0.83 -18.21 -5.10
N ALA A 59 -0.14 -18.20 -3.96
CA ALA A 59 -0.51 -19.01 -2.80
C ALA A 59 -1.87 -18.60 -2.21
N PHE A 60 -2.16 -17.29 -2.14
CA PHE A 60 -3.44 -16.76 -1.68
C PHE A 60 -4.60 -17.23 -2.55
N ALA A 61 -4.45 -17.18 -3.88
CA ALA A 61 -5.43 -17.65 -4.84
C ALA A 61 -5.62 -19.17 -4.76
N ALA A 62 -4.52 -19.91 -4.63
CA ALA A 62 -4.56 -21.37 -4.52
C ALA A 62 -5.27 -21.86 -3.26
N ALA A 63 -5.09 -21.17 -2.13
CA ALA A 63 -5.79 -21.48 -0.89
C ALA A 63 -7.31 -21.27 -0.97
N ARG A 64 -7.82 -20.66 -2.05
CA ARG A 64 -9.24 -20.37 -2.28
C ARG A 64 -9.79 -21.03 -3.53
N ASP A 65 -9.00 -21.88 -4.19
CA ASP A 65 -9.35 -22.54 -5.46
C ASP A 65 -9.79 -21.54 -6.54
N TRP A 66 -9.11 -20.38 -6.64
CA TRP A 66 -9.47 -19.32 -7.58
C TRP A 66 -8.92 -19.50 -8.99
N GLN A 67 -8.03 -20.46 -9.21
CA GLN A 67 -7.39 -20.75 -10.49
C GLN A 67 -8.38 -20.91 -11.66
N PRO A 68 -9.58 -21.52 -11.50
CA PRO A 68 -10.57 -21.60 -12.59
C PRO A 68 -11.07 -20.22 -13.07
N TYR A 69 -11.05 -19.20 -12.21
CA TYR A 69 -11.49 -17.85 -12.53
C TYR A 69 -10.36 -16.98 -13.10
N HIS A 70 -9.10 -17.35 -12.86
CA HIS A 70 -7.90 -16.65 -13.31
C HIS A 70 -7.57 -16.95 -14.78
N THR A 71 -8.56 -16.80 -15.66
CA THR A 71 -8.29 -16.82 -17.11
C THR A 71 -7.63 -15.49 -17.53
N PRO A 72 -6.79 -15.46 -18.58
CA PRO A 72 -6.20 -14.20 -19.06
C PRO A 72 -7.23 -13.10 -19.35
N LYS A 73 -8.40 -13.48 -19.88
CA LYS A 73 -9.51 -12.56 -20.15
C LYS A 73 -10.04 -11.93 -18.85
N ASN A 74 -10.30 -12.74 -17.84
CA ASN A 74 -10.88 -12.27 -16.59
C ASN A 74 -9.88 -11.38 -15.84
N LEU A 75 -8.61 -11.78 -15.78
CA LEU A 75 -7.57 -10.99 -15.12
C LEU A 75 -7.31 -9.66 -15.83
N ALA A 76 -7.28 -9.63 -17.16
CA ALA A 76 -7.18 -8.37 -17.90
C ALA A 76 -8.40 -7.45 -17.66
N THR A 77 -9.59 -8.03 -17.50
CA THR A 77 -10.82 -7.29 -17.20
C THR A 77 -10.78 -6.74 -15.78
N ALA A 78 -10.42 -7.55 -14.78
CA ALA A 78 -10.25 -7.12 -13.39
C ALA A 78 -9.20 -6.00 -13.29
N LEU A 79 -8.03 -6.19 -13.91
CA LEU A 79 -7.00 -5.14 -13.99
C LEU A 79 -7.55 -3.81 -14.53
N SER A 80 -8.40 -3.85 -15.57
CA SER A 80 -9.00 -2.62 -16.12
C SER A 80 -9.99 -1.95 -15.16
N VAL A 81 -10.65 -2.73 -14.30
CA VAL A 81 -11.55 -2.21 -13.26
C VAL A 81 -10.72 -1.49 -12.20
N GLU A 82 -9.67 -2.10 -11.65
CA GLU A 82 -8.84 -1.46 -10.62
C GLU A 82 -8.14 -0.18 -11.14
N VAL A 83 -7.70 -0.17 -12.40
CA VAL A 83 -7.20 1.06 -13.03
C VAL A 83 -8.28 2.14 -13.10
N SER A 84 -9.54 1.76 -13.31
CA SER A 84 -10.67 2.68 -13.34
C SER A 84 -11.03 3.20 -11.95
N GLU A 85 -10.94 2.36 -10.91
CA GLU A 85 -11.11 2.76 -9.50
C GLU A 85 -10.01 3.75 -9.08
N LEU A 86 -8.76 3.50 -9.48
CA LEU A 86 -7.67 4.47 -9.33
C LEU A 86 -8.01 5.81 -10.01
N VAL A 87 -8.50 5.78 -11.26
CA VAL A 87 -8.89 6.99 -12.00
C VAL A 87 -10.03 7.74 -11.31
N GLU A 88 -10.98 7.03 -10.70
CA GLU A 88 -12.13 7.63 -10.01
C GLU A 88 -11.70 8.61 -8.91
N ILE A 89 -10.61 8.31 -8.21
CA ILE A 89 -10.06 9.18 -7.16
C ILE A 89 -9.68 10.56 -7.72
N PHE A 90 -9.22 10.63 -8.97
CA PHE A 90 -8.68 11.85 -9.57
C PHE A 90 -9.68 12.59 -10.48
N GLN A 91 -10.78 11.95 -10.88
CA GLN A 91 -11.58 12.39 -12.04
C GLN A 91 -12.16 13.81 -11.94
N TRP A 92 -12.35 14.33 -10.72
CA TRP A 92 -12.92 15.67 -10.48
C TRP A 92 -11.91 16.65 -9.88
N LEU A 93 -10.66 16.24 -9.67
CA LEU A 93 -9.63 17.09 -9.08
C LEU A 93 -9.06 18.06 -10.12
N THR A 94 -8.77 19.28 -9.69
CA THR A 94 -7.89 20.18 -10.45
C THR A 94 -6.45 19.65 -10.48
N PRO A 95 -5.60 20.13 -11.41
CA PRO A 95 -4.17 19.78 -11.40
C PRO A 95 -3.50 20.05 -10.04
N GLU A 96 -3.82 21.16 -9.38
CA GLU A 96 -3.25 21.52 -8.09
C GLU A 96 -3.74 20.63 -6.94
N GLU A 97 -5.01 20.20 -6.98
CA GLU A 97 -5.56 19.25 -6.00
C GLU A 97 -5.00 17.84 -6.21
N SER A 98 -4.96 17.36 -7.46
CA SER A 98 -4.42 16.03 -7.78
C SER A 98 -2.96 15.87 -7.36
N ALA A 99 -2.15 16.94 -7.45
CA ALA A 99 -0.77 16.95 -6.98
C ALA A 99 -0.64 16.83 -5.45
N ARG A 100 -1.69 17.18 -4.70
CA ARG A 100 -1.76 17.12 -3.23
C ARG A 100 -2.65 16.00 -2.71
N VAL A 101 -3.10 15.07 -3.57
CA VAL A 101 -4.04 13.99 -3.20
C VAL A 101 -3.56 13.15 -2.00
N MET A 102 -2.25 13.04 -1.83
CA MET A 102 -1.62 12.27 -0.75
C MET A 102 -1.55 13.03 0.59
N GLU A 103 -1.84 14.33 0.62
CA GLU A 103 -1.85 15.13 1.87
C GLU A 103 -3.12 14.86 2.70
N GLU A 104 -4.20 14.44 2.05
CA GLU A 104 -5.46 14.07 2.69
C GLU A 104 -5.47 12.56 3.01
N SER A 105 -5.49 12.20 4.29
CA SER A 105 -5.33 10.80 4.72
C SER A 105 -6.35 9.83 4.11
N GLY A 106 -7.59 10.28 3.86
CA GLY A 106 -8.63 9.45 3.25
C GLY A 106 -8.37 9.16 1.77
N SER A 107 -7.94 10.19 1.02
CA SER A 107 -7.61 10.06 -0.40
C SER A 107 -6.30 9.28 -0.59
N ALA A 108 -5.31 9.52 0.27
CA ALA A 108 -4.03 8.80 0.26
C ALA A 108 -4.20 7.29 0.43
N ALA A 109 -4.97 6.85 1.42
CA ALA A 109 -5.22 5.43 1.66
C ALA A 109 -5.88 4.75 0.46
N ARG A 110 -6.87 5.41 -0.16
CA ARG A 110 -7.50 4.90 -1.38
C ARG A 110 -6.51 4.78 -2.53
N VAL A 111 -5.66 5.80 -2.77
CA VAL A 111 -4.63 5.72 -3.82
C VAL A 111 -3.69 4.54 -3.58
N GLU A 112 -3.27 4.32 -2.33
CA GLU A 112 -2.41 3.19 -1.98
C GLU A 112 -3.07 1.83 -2.25
N ASP A 113 -4.34 1.68 -1.87
CA ASP A 113 -5.13 0.46 -2.10
C ASP A 113 -5.29 0.18 -3.60
N GLU A 114 -5.74 1.16 -4.40
CA GLU A 114 -5.94 0.96 -5.84
C GLU A 114 -4.64 0.70 -6.60
N VAL A 115 -3.54 1.35 -6.20
CA VAL A 115 -2.20 1.06 -6.78
C VAL A 115 -1.79 -0.38 -6.46
N ALA A 116 -2.05 -0.85 -5.24
CA ALA A 116 -1.76 -2.23 -4.85
C ALA A 116 -2.60 -3.23 -5.64
N ASP A 117 -3.90 -2.95 -5.85
CA ASP A 117 -4.79 -3.83 -6.60
C ASP A 117 -4.43 -3.88 -8.09
N VAL A 118 -4.11 -2.74 -8.72
CA VAL A 118 -3.56 -2.70 -10.08
C VAL A 118 -2.31 -3.57 -10.20
N LEU A 119 -1.38 -3.44 -9.26
CA LEU A 119 -0.16 -4.26 -9.25
C LEU A 119 -0.47 -5.75 -9.05
N ALA A 120 -1.38 -6.07 -8.13
CA ALA A 120 -1.75 -7.45 -7.81
C ALA A 120 -2.35 -8.17 -9.02
N TYR A 121 -3.28 -7.54 -9.74
CA TYR A 121 -3.86 -8.16 -10.94
C TYR A 121 -2.89 -8.21 -12.11
N LEU A 122 -2.00 -7.21 -12.27
CA LEU A 122 -0.95 -7.28 -13.29
C LEU A 122 -0.01 -8.47 -13.03
N LEU A 123 0.43 -8.68 -11.79
CA LEU A 123 1.29 -9.81 -11.43
C LEU A 123 0.59 -11.16 -11.63
N GLN A 124 -0.69 -11.28 -11.25
CA GLN A 124 -1.47 -12.51 -11.49
C GLN A 124 -1.70 -12.76 -12.98
N PHE A 125 -1.93 -11.72 -13.78
CA PHE A 125 -2.03 -11.81 -15.24
C PHE A 125 -0.71 -12.31 -15.86
N CYS A 126 0.41 -11.75 -15.40
CA CYS A 126 1.74 -12.20 -15.80
C CYS A 126 2.01 -13.66 -15.43
N GLU A 127 1.64 -14.08 -14.21
CA GLU A 127 1.77 -15.48 -13.75
C GLU A 127 1.06 -16.45 -14.69
N VAL A 128 -0.21 -16.20 -15.00
CA VAL A 128 -1.01 -17.09 -15.86
C VAL A 128 -0.48 -17.17 -17.30
N LEU A 129 0.15 -16.10 -17.79
CA LEU A 129 0.73 -16.06 -19.15
C LEU A 129 2.23 -16.43 -19.20
N GLY A 130 2.87 -16.69 -18.05
CA GLY A 130 4.30 -16.97 -17.98
C GLY A 130 5.18 -15.78 -18.36
N ILE A 131 4.73 -14.56 -18.07
CA ILE A 131 5.47 -13.32 -18.34
C ILE A 131 6.28 -12.94 -17.10
N ASP A 132 7.60 -12.79 -17.24
CA ASP A 132 8.41 -12.13 -16.21
C ASP A 132 8.25 -10.61 -16.35
N ALA A 133 7.49 -9.99 -15.45
CA ALA A 133 7.15 -8.57 -15.51
C ALA A 133 8.38 -7.65 -15.40
N LEU A 134 9.35 -8.00 -14.56
CA LEU A 134 10.57 -7.19 -14.37
C LEU A 134 11.48 -7.29 -15.58
N ALA A 135 11.66 -8.49 -16.15
CA ALA A 135 12.42 -8.66 -17.38
C ALA A 135 11.74 -7.93 -18.56
N ALA A 136 10.41 -8.00 -18.65
CA ALA A 136 9.64 -7.30 -19.69
C ALA A 136 9.78 -5.77 -19.57
N LEU A 137 9.73 -5.24 -18.35
CA LEU A 137 9.93 -3.81 -18.08
C LEU A 137 11.37 -3.36 -18.40
N ALA A 138 12.38 -4.11 -17.95
CA ALA A 138 13.79 -3.82 -18.24
C ALA A 138 14.03 -3.72 -19.76
N ALA A 139 13.61 -4.74 -20.52
CA ALA A 139 13.74 -4.72 -21.98
C ALA A 139 12.96 -3.56 -22.62
N LYS A 140 11.82 -3.14 -22.03
CA LYS A 140 11.04 -2.00 -22.52
C LYS A 140 11.74 -0.66 -22.24
N ILE A 141 12.40 -0.52 -21.10
CA ILE A 141 13.21 0.65 -20.75
C ILE A 141 14.37 0.79 -21.75
N ASP A 142 15.13 -0.28 -22.01
CA ASP A 142 16.23 -0.27 -22.98
C ASP A 142 15.76 0.23 -24.37
N ARG A 143 14.61 -0.26 -24.83
CA ARG A 143 14.01 0.19 -26.10
C ARG A 143 13.56 1.65 -26.05
N ASN A 144 13.10 2.13 -24.90
CA ASN A 144 12.65 3.51 -24.73
C ASN A 144 13.83 4.49 -24.70
N GLU A 145 14.95 4.13 -24.09
CA GLU A 145 16.16 4.96 -24.07
C GLU A 145 16.71 5.20 -25.48
N VAL A 146 16.65 4.19 -26.34
CA VAL A 146 17.02 4.32 -27.77
C VAL A 146 15.99 5.15 -28.53
N ARG A 147 14.69 4.96 -28.26
CA ARG A 147 13.61 5.67 -28.96
C ARG A 147 13.52 7.16 -28.57
N PHE A 148 13.85 7.49 -27.32
CA PHE A 148 13.75 8.81 -26.73
C PHE A 148 15.07 9.19 -26.04
N PRO A 149 16.13 9.47 -26.81
CA PRO A 149 17.43 9.77 -26.23
C PRO A 149 17.38 11.05 -25.40
N ALA A 150 18.11 11.06 -24.28
CA ALA A 150 18.25 12.26 -23.46
C ALA A 150 18.92 13.37 -24.28
N THR A 151 18.23 14.48 -24.48
CA THR A 151 18.84 15.68 -25.05
C THR A 151 19.85 16.20 -24.05
N ARG A 152 21.15 16.13 -24.35
CA ARG A 152 22.15 16.87 -23.58
C ARG A 152 21.85 18.36 -23.75
N ARG A 153 21.49 19.02 -22.65
CA ARG A 153 21.50 20.48 -22.56
C ARG A 153 22.87 20.95 -22.11
#